data_AF-A0A1F2QV91-F1
#
_entry.id   AF-A0A1F2QV91-F1
#
_cell.length_a   1.000
_cell.length_b   1.000
_cell.length_c   1.000
_cell.angle_alpha   90.00
_cell.angle_beta   90.00
_cell.angle_gamma   90.00
#
_symmetry.space_group_name_H-M   'P 1'
#
loop_
_entity.id
_entity.type
_entity.pdbx_description
1 polymer ?
#
loop_
_entity_poly.entity_id
_entity_poly.type
_entity_poly.pdbx_seq_one_letter_code
_entity_poly.pdbx_strand_id
1 'polypeptide(L)'
;MKIRMSVDEALDQVIEAMNDGARPWRLGPAAAQRIHDTYRTDFEHQLRRPRAWQRESGKVLRLARWAGAVAALLAETELGPETEPGEVPADHALVGTLAAQHACPIPAPQGGLAFVAGRWCSPPSISDVPAELLRKAATLFSAD
;
A
#
# COMPACT_ATOMS: atom_id res chain seq x y z
N MET A 1 7.50 -30.27 -6.67
CA MET A 1 8.14 -29.06 -7.24
C MET A 1 7.80 -27.87 -6.34
N LYS A 2 8.76 -27.24 -5.64
CA LYS A 2 8.48 -26.02 -4.86
C LYS A 2 8.64 -24.83 -5.81
N ILE A 3 7.57 -24.42 -6.49
CA ILE A 3 7.55 -23.15 -7.22
C ILE A 3 7.79 -22.05 -6.18
N ARG A 4 8.94 -21.39 -6.27
CA ARG A 4 9.32 -20.30 -5.39
C ARG A 4 8.89 -19.02 -6.12
N MET A 5 7.80 -18.42 -5.66
CA MET A 5 7.37 -17.08 -6.10
C MET A 5 8.55 -16.12 -6.02
N SER A 6 8.79 -15.37 -7.08
CA SER A 6 9.77 -14.29 -7.11
C SER A 6 9.26 -13.07 -6.32
N VAL A 7 10.16 -12.12 -6.04
CA VAL A 7 9.79 -10.85 -5.41
C VAL A 7 8.92 -10.02 -6.33
N ASP A 8 9.27 -9.97 -7.62
CA ASP A 8 8.54 -9.20 -8.62
C ASP A 8 7.12 -9.76 -8.80
N GLU A 9 6.97 -11.09 -8.92
CA GLU A 9 5.64 -11.73 -9.02
C GLU A 9 4.74 -11.45 -7.80
N ALA A 10 5.34 -11.35 -6.60
CA ALA A 10 4.60 -11.06 -5.38
C ALA A 10 4.19 -9.57 -5.30
N LEU A 11 5.03 -8.66 -5.79
CA LEU A 11 4.74 -7.23 -5.86
C LEU A 11 3.73 -6.91 -6.97
N ASP A 12 3.78 -7.62 -8.10
CA ASP A 12 2.78 -7.51 -9.16
C ASP A 12 1.39 -7.90 -8.63
N GLN A 13 1.27 -8.99 -7.86
CA GLN A 13 0.01 -9.34 -7.20
C GLN A 13 -0.48 -8.26 -6.22
N VAL A 14 0.43 -7.58 -5.52
CA VAL A 14 0.09 -6.45 -4.66
C VAL A 14 -0.47 -5.28 -5.48
N ILE A 15 0.19 -4.92 -6.58
CA ILE A 15 -0.24 -3.84 -7.46
C ILE A 15 -1.59 -4.17 -8.12
N GLU A 16 -1.82 -5.41 -8.53
CA GLU A 16 -3.12 -5.88 -9.02
C GLU A 16 -4.20 -5.73 -7.95
N ALA A 17 -3.91 -6.14 -6.71
CA ALA A 17 -4.85 -5.98 -5.60
C ALA A 17 -5.11 -4.51 -5.26
N MET A 18 -4.12 -3.63 -5.33
CA MET A 18 -4.33 -2.18 -5.20
C MET A 18 -5.21 -1.64 -6.33
N ASN A 19 -4.97 -2.05 -7.57
CA ASN A 19 -5.80 -1.66 -8.72
C ASN A 19 -7.25 -2.14 -8.57
N ASP A 20 -7.48 -3.35 -8.05
CA ASP A 20 -8.82 -3.84 -7.75
C ASP A 20 -9.55 -2.95 -6.74
N GLY A 21 -8.84 -2.48 -5.71
CA GLY A 21 -9.40 -1.60 -4.69
C GLY A 21 -9.60 -0.15 -5.18
N ALA A 22 -8.77 0.31 -6.10
CA ALA A 22 -8.81 1.67 -6.62
C ALA A 22 -9.93 1.91 -7.64
N ARG A 23 -10.56 0.86 -8.18
CA ARG A 23 -11.56 1.01 -9.25
C ARG A 23 -12.67 2.02 -8.88
N PRO A 24 -13.06 2.92 -9.79
CA PRO A 24 -12.69 2.98 -11.22
C PRO A 24 -11.32 3.61 -11.54
N TRP A 25 -10.61 4.15 -10.55
CA TRP A 25 -9.24 4.64 -10.73
C TRP A 25 -8.25 3.49 -10.92
N ARG A 26 -7.09 3.79 -11.50
CA ARG A 26 -6.00 2.81 -11.70
C ARG A 26 -4.67 3.34 -11.16
N LEU A 27 -3.86 2.47 -10.58
CA LEU A 27 -2.45 2.76 -10.34
C LEU A 27 -1.70 2.69 -11.66
N GLY A 28 -1.36 3.85 -12.21
CA GLY A 28 -0.53 3.95 -13.40
C GLY A 28 0.91 3.45 -13.18
N PRO A 29 1.72 3.35 -14.25
CA PRO A 29 3.08 2.81 -14.19
C PRO A 29 3.97 3.50 -13.14
N ALA A 30 3.85 4.82 -12.98
CA ALA A 30 4.63 5.57 -11.99
C ALA A 30 4.27 5.21 -10.55
N ALA A 31 2.99 5.03 -10.25
CA ALA A 31 2.52 4.60 -8.94
C ALA A 31 2.94 3.15 -8.65
N ALA A 32 2.76 2.26 -9.63
CA ALA A 32 3.19 0.86 -9.55
C ALA A 32 4.70 0.74 -9.27
N GLN A 33 5.53 1.46 -10.03
CA GLN A 33 6.98 1.46 -9.85
C GLN A 33 7.37 1.98 -8.47
N ARG A 34 6.73 3.05 -7.98
CA ARG A 34 7.02 3.59 -6.65
C ARG A 34 6.69 2.60 -5.53
N ILE A 35 5.57 1.89 -5.62
CA ILE A 35 5.22 0.81 -4.68
C ILE A 35 6.26 -0.31 -4.78
N HIS A 36 6.67 -0.67 -5.99
CA HIS A 36 7.68 -1.68 -6.23
C HIS A 36 9.00 -1.33 -5.53
N ASP A 37 9.51 -0.11 -5.75
CA ASP A 37 10.80 0.33 -5.18
C ASP A 37 10.75 0.47 -3.66
N THR A 38 9.64 0.98 -3.14
CA THR A 38 9.44 1.19 -1.70
C THR A 38 9.47 -0.13 -0.93
N TYR A 39 8.80 -1.17 -1.44
CA TYR A 39 8.59 -2.42 -0.69
C TYR A 39 9.45 -3.60 -1.15
N ARG A 40 10.27 -3.46 -2.19
CA ARG A 40 11.14 -4.54 -2.70
C ARG A 40 11.99 -5.17 -1.60
N THR A 41 12.70 -4.37 -0.81
CA THR A 41 13.59 -4.87 0.25
C THR A 41 12.83 -5.65 1.34
N ASP A 42 11.60 -5.25 1.65
CA ASP A 42 10.75 -5.96 2.61
C ASP A 42 10.35 -7.33 2.09
N PHE A 43 9.94 -7.40 0.81
CA PHE A 43 9.59 -8.66 0.14
C PHE A 43 10.81 -9.58 0.00
N GLU A 44 11.99 -9.03 -0.32
CA GLU A 44 13.25 -9.78 -0.35
C GLU A 44 13.57 -10.41 1.02
N HIS A 45 13.37 -9.67 2.11
CA HIS A 45 13.53 -10.21 3.47
C HIS A 45 12.46 -11.26 3.81
N GLN A 46 11.23 -11.07 3.36
CA GLN A 46 10.12 -11.95 3.68
C GLN A 46 10.23 -13.30 2.96
N LEU A 47 10.51 -13.28 1.65
CA LEU A 47 10.52 -14.43 0.74
C LEU A 47 11.79 -15.30 0.84
N ARG A 48 12.75 -14.93 1.71
CA ARG A 48 13.84 -15.82 2.13
C ARG A 48 13.34 -17.07 2.86
N ARG A 49 12.16 -17.01 3.52
CA ARG A 49 11.60 -18.15 4.24
C ARG A 49 10.79 -19.06 3.30
N PRO A 50 10.89 -20.41 3.42
CA PRO A 50 10.05 -21.32 2.65
C PRO A 50 8.56 -21.03 2.86
N ARG A 51 7.78 -21.04 1.76
CA ARG A 51 6.32 -20.82 1.75
C ARG A 51 5.88 -19.52 2.46
N ALA A 52 6.74 -18.49 2.51
CA ALA A 52 6.39 -17.21 3.14
C ALA A 52 5.18 -16.58 2.44
N TRP A 53 5.21 -16.47 1.11
CA TRP A 53 4.11 -15.89 0.34
C TRP A 53 2.79 -16.64 0.54
N GLN A 54 2.80 -17.98 0.46
CA GLN A 54 1.60 -18.80 0.65
C GLN A 54 0.90 -18.58 2.00
N ARG A 55 1.65 -18.18 3.05
CA ARG A 55 1.09 -17.91 4.38
C ARG A 55 0.55 -16.50 4.53
N GLU A 56 1.20 -15.52 3.92
CA GLU A 56 0.92 -14.11 4.16
C GLU A 56 0.15 -13.41 3.04
N SER A 57 0.12 -13.96 1.82
CA SER A 57 -0.46 -13.31 0.63
C SER A 57 -1.91 -12.87 0.86
N GLY A 58 -2.76 -13.72 1.46
CA GLY A 58 -4.15 -13.37 1.71
C GLY A 58 -4.34 -12.11 2.59
N LYS A 59 -3.41 -11.83 3.50
CA LYS A 59 -3.42 -10.61 4.33
C LYS A 59 -2.86 -9.42 3.57
N VAL A 60 -1.71 -9.61 2.92
CA VAL A 60 -1.03 -8.58 2.12
C VAL A 60 -1.95 -8.06 1.03
N LEU A 61 -2.60 -8.95 0.27
CA LEU A 61 -3.50 -8.57 -0.82
C LEU A 61 -4.79 -7.88 -0.33
N ARG A 62 -5.25 -8.19 0.88
CA ARG A 62 -6.38 -7.48 1.49
C ARG A 62 -6.01 -6.05 1.86
N LEU A 63 -4.83 -5.86 2.48
CA LEU A 63 -4.31 -4.53 2.81
C LEU A 63 -4.04 -3.71 1.54
N ALA A 64 -3.51 -4.34 0.50
CA ALA A 64 -3.29 -3.73 -0.80
C ALA A 64 -4.60 -3.19 -1.40
N ARG A 65 -5.69 -3.96 -1.36
CA ARG A 65 -7.02 -3.47 -1.81
C ARG A 65 -7.47 -2.23 -1.05
N TRP A 66 -7.34 -2.22 0.27
CA TRP A 66 -7.67 -1.03 1.08
C TRP A 66 -6.80 0.16 0.73
N ALA A 67 -5.50 -0.05 0.53
CA ALA A 67 -4.57 1.00 0.14
C ALA A 67 -4.95 1.61 -1.22
N GLY A 68 -5.34 0.78 -2.19
CA GLY A 68 -5.86 1.24 -3.48
C GLY A 68 -7.12 2.09 -3.35
N ALA A 69 -8.08 1.66 -2.53
CA ALA A 69 -9.33 2.41 -2.30
C ALA A 69 -9.06 3.78 -1.66
N VAL A 70 -8.17 3.86 -0.66
CA VAL A 70 -7.78 5.13 -0.06
C VAL A 70 -7.08 6.04 -1.08
N ALA A 71 -6.17 5.48 -1.87
CA ALA A 71 -5.44 6.25 -2.87
C ALA A 71 -6.38 6.85 -3.93
N ALA A 72 -7.39 6.08 -4.36
CA ALA A 72 -8.44 6.55 -5.25
C ALA A 72 -9.29 7.66 -4.62
N LEU A 73 -9.70 7.48 -3.36
CA LEU A 73 -10.44 8.51 -2.61
C LEU A 73 -9.65 9.82 -2.52
N LEU A 74 -8.35 9.75 -2.22
CA LEU A 74 -7.50 10.93 -2.19
C LEU A 74 -7.47 11.62 -3.56
N ALA A 75 -7.35 10.85 -4.65
CA ALA A 75 -7.27 11.41 -6.00
C ALA A 75 -8.57 12.11 -6.39
N GLU A 76 -9.71 11.47 -6.09
CA GLU A 76 -11.05 12.05 -6.28
C GLU A 76 -11.24 13.33 -5.45
N THR A 77 -10.77 13.37 -4.19
CA THR A 77 -10.90 14.57 -3.36
C THR A 77 -9.99 15.73 -3.79
N GLU A 78 -8.91 15.49 -4.54
CA GLU A 78 -8.08 16.56 -5.10
C GLU A 78 -8.65 17.09 -6.41
N LEU A 79 -9.16 16.20 -7.25
CA LEU A 79 -9.64 16.55 -8.58
C LEU A 79 -11.13 16.94 -8.60
N GLY A 80 -11.87 16.61 -7.55
CA GLY A 80 -13.30 16.87 -7.42
C GLY A 80 -14.19 15.79 -8.07
N PRO A 81 -15.48 15.72 -7.66
CA PRO A 81 -16.39 14.63 -8.01
C PRO A 81 -16.82 14.59 -9.48
N GLU A 82 -16.58 15.67 -10.24
CA GLU A 82 -16.91 15.72 -11.68
C GLU A 82 -15.75 15.31 -12.59
N THR A 83 -14.57 15.00 -12.02
CA THR A 83 -13.42 14.55 -12.81
C THR A 83 -13.58 13.08 -13.18
N GLU A 84 -13.37 12.77 -14.47
CA GLU A 84 -13.34 11.38 -14.93
C GLU A 84 -12.20 10.59 -14.24
N PRO A 85 -12.48 9.40 -13.69
CA PRO A 85 -11.46 8.58 -13.06
C PRO A 85 -10.30 8.26 -14.00
N GLY A 86 -9.09 8.58 -13.56
CA GLY A 86 -7.86 8.41 -14.32
C GLY A 86 -6.82 7.57 -13.57
N GLU A 87 -5.57 8.02 -13.63
CA GLU A 87 -4.47 7.41 -12.88
C GLU A 87 -4.37 8.02 -11.48
N VAL A 88 -4.20 7.14 -10.48
CA VAL A 88 -3.85 7.52 -9.13
C VAL A 88 -2.42 8.07 -9.13
N PRO A 89 -2.19 9.30 -8.64
CA PRO A 89 -0.85 9.84 -8.52
C PRO A 89 0.05 8.97 -7.62
N ALA A 90 1.34 8.92 -7.89
CA ALA A 90 2.27 8.04 -7.16
C ALA A 90 2.32 8.35 -5.65
N ASP A 91 2.25 9.62 -5.26
CA ASP A 91 2.19 10.02 -3.85
C ASP A 91 0.90 9.54 -3.17
N HIS A 92 -0.22 9.52 -3.89
CA HIS A 92 -1.51 9.07 -3.36
C HIS A 92 -1.52 7.57 -3.11
N ALA A 93 -0.92 6.80 -4.02
CA ALA A 93 -0.74 5.36 -3.84
C ALA A 93 0.08 5.06 -2.56
N LEU A 94 1.14 5.82 -2.31
CA LEU A 94 1.98 5.68 -1.12
C LEU A 94 1.26 6.12 0.16
N VAL A 95 0.45 7.18 0.11
CA VAL A 95 -0.37 7.59 1.25
C VAL A 95 -1.48 6.57 1.54
N GLY A 96 -2.05 5.97 0.50
CA GLY A 96 -3.01 4.88 0.63
C GLY A 96 -2.44 3.69 1.41
N THR A 97 -1.18 3.31 1.18
CA THR A 97 -0.54 2.22 1.94
C THR A 97 -0.29 2.58 3.40
N LEU A 98 0.13 3.83 3.68
CA LEU A 98 0.29 4.34 5.05
C LEU A 98 -1.03 4.36 5.82
N ALA A 99 -2.09 4.84 5.17
CA ALA A 99 -3.43 4.87 5.72
C ALA A 99 -3.98 3.49 6.06
N ALA A 100 -3.85 2.53 5.14
CA ALA A 100 -4.30 1.16 5.35
C ALA A 100 -3.54 0.48 6.51
N GLN A 101 -2.28 0.86 6.75
CA GLN A 101 -1.51 0.44 7.90
C GLN A 101 -2.07 1.00 9.22
N HIS A 102 -2.54 2.25 9.25
CA HIS A 102 -3.15 2.87 10.45
C HIS A 102 -4.56 2.37 10.75
N ALA A 103 -5.37 2.11 9.73
CA ALA A 103 -6.75 1.62 9.89
C ALA A 103 -6.82 0.15 10.33
N CYS A 104 -5.72 -0.62 10.23
CA CYS A 104 -5.66 -1.98 10.72
C CYS A 104 -5.14 -2.02 12.18
N PRO A 105 -5.92 -2.52 13.16
CA PRO A 105 -5.64 -2.44 14.60
C PRO A 105 -4.58 -3.44 15.08
N ILE A 106 -3.48 -3.61 14.34
CA ILE A 106 -2.40 -4.50 14.78
C ILE A 106 -1.40 -3.68 15.60
N PRO A 107 -1.15 -4.04 16.88
CA PRO A 107 -0.33 -3.23 17.77
C PRO A 107 1.11 -3.13 17.26
N ALA A 108 1.51 -1.92 16.86
CA ALA A 108 2.90 -1.54 16.62
C ALA A 108 3.62 -1.38 17.97
N PRO A 109 4.79 -2.01 18.20
CA PRO A 109 5.59 -1.76 19.39
C PRO A 109 6.10 -0.31 19.40
N GLN A 110 6.31 0.24 20.60
CA GLN A 110 6.90 1.57 20.81
C GLN A 110 8.27 1.64 20.11
N GLY A 111 8.38 2.49 19.09
CA GLY A 111 9.55 2.55 18.20
C GLY A 111 9.23 2.78 16.72
N GLY A 112 7.95 2.86 16.33
CA GLY A 112 7.54 3.30 14.99
C GLY A 112 7.53 2.21 13.91
N LEU A 113 7.65 0.93 14.28
CA LEU A 113 7.56 -0.19 13.33
C LEU A 113 6.18 -0.84 13.43
N ALA A 114 5.45 -0.98 12.33
CA ALA A 114 4.19 -1.73 12.33
C ALA A 114 4.49 -3.24 12.32
N PHE A 115 3.87 -3.94 13.25
CA PHE A 115 3.96 -5.40 13.36
C PHE A 115 2.82 -6.03 12.56
N VAL A 116 3.13 -6.72 11.47
CA VAL A 116 2.13 -7.48 10.70
C VAL A 116 2.41 -8.96 10.89
N ALA A 117 1.51 -9.67 11.58
CA ALA A 117 1.49 -11.13 11.69
C ALA A 117 2.86 -11.81 11.99
N GLY A 118 3.68 -11.24 12.87
CA GLY A 118 4.96 -11.85 13.26
C GLY A 118 6.21 -11.30 12.56
N ARG A 119 6.12 -10.22 11.76
CA ARG A 119 7.30 -9.50 11.23
C ARG A 119 7.10 -7.98 11.14
N TRP A 120 8.23 -7.28 11.08
CA TRP A 120 8.38 -5.84 11.00
C TRP A 120 8.18 -5.36 9.54
N CYS A 121 7.18 -4.50 9.32
CA CYS A 121 7.17 -3.62 8.16
C CYS A 121 7.80 -2.30 8.60
N SER A 122 8.88 -1.89 7.94
CA SER A 122 9.37 -0.51 8.11
C SER A 122 8.28 0.42 7.59
N PRO A 123 7.86 1.44 8.36
CA PRO A 123 7.02 2.47 7.77
C PRO A 123 7.79 3.05 6.57
N PRO A 124 7.12 3.25 5.42
CA PRO A 124 7.69 4.03 4.34
C PRO A 124 8.23 5.35 4.89
N SER A 125 9.37 5.81 4.38
CA SER A 125 9.84 7.15 4.75
C SER A 125 8.83 8.17 4.25
N ILE A 126 8.12 8.81 5.18
CA ILE A 126 7.16 9.88 4.89
C ILE A 126 7.85 11.18 4.42
N SER A 127 9.19 11.24 4.48
CA SER A 127 9.98 12.38 4.03
C SER A 127 9.77 12.71 2.56
N ASP A 128 9.40 11.70 1.76
CA ASP A 128 9.29 11.81 0.30
C ASP A 128 7.84 12.04 -0.13
N VAL A 129 6.91 12.16 0.83
CA VAL A 129 5.50 12.46 0.58
C VAL A 129 5.24 13.92 0.93
N PRO A 130 4.54 14.68 0.06
CA PRO A 130 4.14 16.04 0.37
C PRO A 130 3.37 16.14 1.71
N ALA A 131 3.83 17.02 2.61
CA ALA A 131 3.23 17.18 3.94
C ALA A 131 1.74 17.60 3.91
N GLU A 132 1.31 18.27 2.85
CA GLU A 132 -0.10 18.60 2.62
C GLU A 132 -0.97 17.37 2.40
N LEU A 133 -0.49 16.42 1.60
CA LEU A 133 -1.20 15.17 1.34
C LEU A 133 -1.30 14.31 2.60
N LEU A 134 -0.26 14.29 3.44
CA LEU A 134 -0.28 13.63 4.74
C LEU A 134 -1.34 14.23 5.68
N ARG A 135 -1.47 15.57 5.73
CA ARG A 135 -2.50 16.24 6.52
C ARG A 135 -3.90 15.91 6.01
N LYS A 136 -4.10 15.90 4.70
CA LYS A 136 -5.39 15.55 4.07
C LYS A 136 -5.81 14.12 4.37
N ALA A 137 -4.87 13.18 4.28
CA ALA A 137 -5.10 11.80 4.69
C ALA A 137 -5.49 11.70 6.16
N ALA A 138 -4.78 12.39 7.07
CA ALA A 138 -5.13 12.40 8.48
C ALA A 138 -6.57 12.88 8.74
N THR A 139 -7.07 13.87 7.99
CA THR A 139 -8.47 14.31 8.12
C THR A 139 -9.49 13.29 7.63
N LEU A 140 -9.16 12.48 6.61
CA LEU A 140 -10.05 11.40 6.14
C LEU A 140 -10.20 10.28 7.17
N PHE A 141 -9.20 10.05 8.02
CA PHE A 141 -9.21 9.02 9.06
C PHE A 141 -9.62 9.53 10.45
N SER A 142 -9.83 10.85 10.60
CA SER A 142 -10.22 11.49 11.86
C SER A 142 -11.68 11.96 11.87
N ALA A 143 -12.47 11.61 10.84
CA ALA A 143 -13.90 11.87 10.83
C ALA A 143 -14.59 10.84 11.74
N ASP A 144 -15.01 11.31 12.92
CA ASP A 144 -15.82 10.58 13.91
C ASP A 144 -17.16 10.09 13.34
#